data_AF-A0A3S0UHH2-F1
#
_entry.id   AF-A0A3S0UHH2-F1
#
_cell.length_a   1.000
_cell.length_b   1.000
_cell.length_c   1.000
_cell.angle_alpha   90.00
_cell.angle_beta   90.00
_cell.angle_gamma   90.00
#
_symmetry.space_group_name_H-M   'P 1'
#
loop_
_entity.id
_entity.type
_entity.pdbx_description
1 polymer ?
#
loop_
_entity_poly.entity_id
_entity_poly.type
_entity_poly.pdbx_seq_one_letter_code
_entity_poly.pdbx_strand_id
1 'polypeptide(L)'
;MSEINVFNAVFGFHETLAFKQQLEQTGTDFSERHGQVKTLIDQLHPKRLQLQVKGILTETATTKTIRFVATSTKQLPAFQAGQYINLFVNIDGVNTARPYAIASMPLELDFYDITVKKADGGFVSHYLVDQLQVGQIIESSGPMGNFYHNPLFHGHELVFLAGGSGSVPARSMLRDILTKNLTYDFHLIYVNSFEDDVIYANELRQLTKEFPNFKLTEFVTRPSDLYQGTRGRLSLARLQSLLGESRQQMFYICGPTPFNENCLKLLTEIGIPKRRIRIEANGAPKHPETQLGWPQSTSLDQIVTITVKGKGHYQSRVGEPLLNSLERNGFFVENACRSGECSLCRVKLLSGKVFNPQEAHLRKSEQQFGWIYSCVAFPVTDIEVQI
;
A
#
# COMPACT_ATOMS: atom_id res chain seq x y z
N MET A 1 59.46 -41.16 -6.27
CA MET A 1 59.08 -40.22 -5.20
C MET A 1 57.56 -40.17 -5.20
N SER A 2 56.93 -41.03 -4.39
CA SER A 2 55.46 -41.05 -4.27
C SER A 2 55.01 -39.74 -3.65
N GLU A 3 54.10 -39.04 -4.31
CA GLU A 3 53.48 -37.82 -3.80
C GLU A 3 52.89 -38.07 -2.43
N ILE A 4 53.53 -37.52 -1.39
CA ILE A 4 52.93 -37.44 -0.07
C ILE A 4 51.77 -36.47 -0.23
N ASN A 5 50.55 -37.01 -0.33
CA ASN A 5 49.36 -36.20 -0.30
C ASN A 5 49.30 -35.54 1.08
N VAL A 6 49.55 -34.23 1.12
CA VAL A 6 49.62 -33.42 2.35
C VAL A 6 48.36 -33.56 3.21
N PHE A 7 47.22 -33.89 2.60
CA PHE A 7 45.97 -34.09 3.31
C PHE A 7 45.98 -35.33 4.23
N ASN A 8 46.83 -36.33 3.97
CA ASN A 8 46.97 -37.51 4.84
C ASN A 8 47.62 -37.16 6.20
N ALA A 9 48.27 -36.00 6.32
CA ALA A 9 48.83 -35.51 7.59
C ALA A 9 47.80 -34.72 8.43
N VAL A 10 46.62 -34.41 7.88
CA VAL A 10 45.57 -33.68 8.59
C VAL A 10 44.76 -34.68 9.42
N PHE A 11 44.85 -34.56 10.75
CA PHE A 11 44.09 -35.39 11.67
C PHE A 11 42.58 -35.28 11.39
N GLY A 12 41.89 -36.41 11.23
CA GLY A 12 40.46 -36.46 10.91
C GLY A 12 40.13 -36.39 9.41
N PHE A 13 41.11 -36.21 8.52
CA PHE A 13 40.85 -36.07 7.07
C PHE A 13 40.29 -37.37 6.47
N HIS A 14 40.91 -38.52 6.79
CA HIS A 14 40.47 -39.81 6.27
C HIS A 14 39.09 -40.21 6.84
N GLU A 15 38.84 -39.92 8.11
CA GLU A 15 37.54 -40.13 8.76
C GLU A 15 36.45 -39.26 8.12
N THR A 16 36.77 -37.99 7.82
CA THR A 16 35.86 -37.08 7.11
C THR A 16 35.58 -37.57 5.69
N LEU A 17 36.59 -38.08 4.99
CA LEU A 17 36.46 -38.62 3.63
C LEU A 17 35.61 -39.89 3.60
N ALA A 18 35.84 -40.81 4.55
CA ALA A 18 35.04 -42.02 4.70
C ALA A 18 33.59 -41.68 5.07
N PHE A 19 33.37 -40.72 5.98
CA PHE A 19 32.03 -40.25 6.34
C PHE A 19 31.32 -39.60 5.15
N LYS A 20 32.03 -38.76 4.37
CA LYS A 20 31.51 -38.18 3.13
C LYS A 20 31.12 -39.28 2.13
N GLN A 21 31.99 -40.26 1.88
CA GLN A 21 31.69 -41.37 0.95
C GLN A 21 30.48 -42.20 1.41
N GLN A 22 30.36 -42.44 2.72
CA GLN A 22 29.18 -43.11 3.28
C GLN A 22 27.91 -42.27 3.07
N LEU A 23 27.98 -40.95 3.26
CA LEU A 23 26.88 -40.03 2.94
C LEU A 23 26.58 -39.97 1.44
N GLU A 24 27.57 -40.11 0.55
CA GLU A 24 27.34 -40.19 -0.90
C GLU A 24 26.65 -41.51 -1.30
N GLN A 25 26.90 -42.61 -0.59
CA GLN A 25 26.25 -43.90 -0.83
C GLN A 25 24.84 -44.01 -0.24
N THR A 26 24.57 -43.31 0.86
CA THR A 26 23.34 -43.48 1.66
C THR A 26 22.48 -42.21 1.77
N GLY A 27 23.05 -41.05 1.46
CA GLY A 27 22.37 -39.76 1.49
C GLY A 27 21.55 -39.49 0.24
N THR A 28 20.72 -38.45 0.30
CA THR A 28 19.93 -37.98 -0.84
C THR A 28 20.70 -36.88 -1.56
N ASP A 29 20.86 -37.00 -2.88
CA ASP A 29 21.39 -35.90 -3.69
C ASP A 29 20.33 -34.79 -3.79
N PHE A 30 20.58 -33.67 -3.12
CA PHE A 30 19.70 -32.50 -3.20
C PHE A 30 19.77 -31.79 -4.56
N SER A 31 20.68 -32.16 -5.45
CA SER A 31 20.72 -31.68 -6.84
C SER A 31 19.43 -32.08 -7.59
N GLU A 32 18.82 -33.21 -7.27
CA GLU A 32 17.51 -33.63 -7.79
C GLU A 32 16.37 -32.71 -7.31
N ARG A 33 16.59 -32.00 -6.20
CA ARG A 33 15.68 -31.01 -5.64
C ARG A 33 16.09 -29.57 -5.99
N HIS A 34 17.10 -29.40 -6.85
CA HIS A 34 17.56 -28.10 -7.29
C HIS A 34 16.40 -27.33 -7.95
N GLY A 35 16.14 -26.13 -7.46
CA GLY A 35 15.04 -25.31 -7.93
C GLY A 35 13.66 -25.65 -7.36
N GLN A 36 13.48 -26.72 -6.57
CA GLN A 36 12.19 -27.00 -5.91
C GLN A 36 11.81 -25.88 -4.95
N VAL A 37 12.75 -25.41 -4.12
CA VAL A 37 12.54 -24.26 -3.22
C VAL A 37 12.19 -23.01 -4.01
N LYS A 38 12.92 -22.72 -5.10
CA LYS A 38 12.63 -21.58 -5.96
C LYS A 38 11.23 -21.71 -6.58
N THR A 39 10.86 -22.88 -7.06
CA THR A 39 9.55 -23.16 -7.66
C THR A 39 8.43 -22.95 -6.65
N LEU A 40 8.61 -23.45 -5.42
CA LEU A 40 7.66 -23.24 -4.33
C LEU A 40 7.55 -21.75 -3.97
N ILE A 41 8.67 -21.03 -3.88
CA ILE A 41 8.68 -19.58 -3.64
C ILE A 41 8.00 -18.84 -4.79
N ASP A 42 8.29 -19.16 -6.04
CA ASP A 42 7.70 -18.52 -7.22
C ASP A 42 6.19 -18.80 -7.30
N GLN A 43 5.73 -19.96 -6.81
CA GLN A 43 4.30 -20.29 -6.67
C GLN A 43 3.62 -19.51 -5.53
N LEU A 44 4.26 -19.35 -4.38
CA LEU A 44 3.69 -18.67 -3.20
C LEU A 44 3.83 -17.15 -3.26
N HIS A 45 4.87 -16.66 -3.96
CA HIS A 45 5.26 -15.26 -4.04
C HIS A 45 5.63 -14.88 -5.49
N PRO A 46 4.71 -15.04 -6.45
CA PRO A 46 4.98 -14.71 -7.83
C PRO A 46 5.34 -13.22 -7.96
N LYS A 47 6.33 -12.92 -8.80
CA LYS A 47 6.76 -11.52 -9.07
C LYS A 47 5.61 -10.65 -9.57
N ARG A 48 4.71 -11.25 -10.35
CA ARG A 48 3.50 -10.66 -10.92
C ARG A 48 2.37 -11.68 -10.90
N LEU A 49 1.18 -11.21 -10.55
CA LEU A 49 -0.07 -11.95 -10.64
C LEU A 49 -0.81 -11.54 -11.91
N GLN A 50 -1.31 -12.50 -12.65
CA GLN A 50 -2.26 -12.27 -13.73
C GLN A 50 -3.67 -12.48 -13.16
N LEU A 51 -4.44 -11.40 -13.10
CA LEU A 51 -5.74 -11.36 -12.45
C LEU A 51 -6.83 -11.13 -13.49
N GLN A 52 -7.82 -12.02 -13.54
CA GLN A 52 -8.99 -11.84 -14.37
C GLN A 52 -10.11 -11.17 -13.58
N VAL A 53 -10.76 -10.16 -14.18
CA VAL A 53 -11.97 -9.55 -13.63
C VAL A 53 -13.11 -10.56 -13.71
N LYS A 54 -13.51 -11.12 -12.58
CA LYS A 54 -14.62 -12.08 -12.48
C LYS A 54 -15.98 -11.39 -12.36
N GLY A 55 -16.01 -10.22 -11.72
CA GLY A 55 -17.24 -9.48 -11.46
C GLY A 55 -16.97 -8.05 -11.05
N ILE A 56 -17.97 -7.19 -11.24
CA ILE A 56 -17.90 -5.76 -10.89
C ILE A 56 -19.21 -5.41 -10.18
N LEU A 57 -19.12 -4.94 -8.94
CA LEU A 57 -20.23 -4.48 -8.13
C LEU A 57 -20.19 -2.96 -8.05
N THR A 58 -21.34 -2.32 -8.19
CA THR A 58 -21.46 -0.86 -8.02
C THR A 58 -21.80 -0.55 -6.57
N GLU A 59 -20.90 0.13 -5.88
CA GLU A 59 -21.09 0.53 -4.47
C GLU A 59 -21.79 1.87 -4.38
N THR A 60 -21.34 2.84 -5.19
CA THR A 60 -21.92 4.19 -5.31
C THR A 60 -21.79 4.67 -6.75
N ALA A 61 -22.34 5.85 -7.08
CA ALA A 61 -22.15 6.45 -8.41
C ALA A 61 -20.67 6.71 -8.76
N THR A 62 -19.78 6.79 -7.76
CA THR A 62 -18.34 7.09 -7.95
C THR A 62 -17.42 5.93 -7.60
N THR A 63 -17.97 4.81 -7.13
CA THR A 63 -17.19 3.71 -6.54
C THR A 63 -17.68 2.34 -7.00
N LYS A 64 -16.73 1.47 -7.37
CA LYS A 64 -16.99 0.06 -7.70
C LYS A 64 -16.09 -0.88 -6.92
N THR A 65 -16.60 -2.06 -6.61
CA THR A 65 -15.83 -3.21 -6.13
C THR A 65 -15.58 -4.16 -7.29
N ILE A 66 -14.33 -4.43 -7.59
CA ILE A 66 -13.89 -5.28 -8.69
C ILE A 66 -13.37 -6.58 -8.10
N ARG A 67 -13.97 -7.71 -8.48
CA ARG A 67 -13.55 -9.04 -8.06
C ARG A 67 -12.55 -9.61 -9.03
N PHE A 68 -11.35 -9.89 -8.55
CA PHE A 68 -10.26 -10.49 -9.30
C PHE A 68 -10.03 -11.94 -8.88
N VAL A 69 -9.83 -12.82 -9.86
CA VAL A 69 -9.43 -14.22 -9.64
C VAL A 69 -8.10 -14.49 -10.32
N ALA A 70 -7.32 -15.44 -9.80
CA ALA A 70 -6.09 -15.87 -10.45
C ALA A 70 -6.39 -16.56 -11.80
N THR A 71 -5.56 -16.31 -12.81
CA THR A 71 -5.69 -17.01 -14.11
C THR A 71 -4.98 -18.37 -14.13
N SER A 72 -3.96 -18.55 -13.31
CA SER A 72 -3.04 -19.70 -13.38
C SER A 72 -2.97 -20.55 -12.11
N THR A 73 -3.41 -20.02 -10.97
CA THR A 73 -3.41 -20.72 -9.68
C THR A 73 -4.83 -20.92 -9.19
N LYS A 74 -5.05 -21.94 -8.36
CA LYS A 74 -6.37 -22.17 -7.72
C LYS A 74 -6.69 -21.10 -6.68
N GLN A 75 -5.67 -20.64 -5.95
CA GLN A 75 -5.79 -19.63 -4.90
C GLN A 75 -4.80 -18.51 -5.13
N LEU A 76 -5.18 -17.31 -4.71
CA LEU A 76 -4.33 -16.13 -4.66
C LEU A 76 -3.42 -16.18 -3.43
N PRO A 77 -2.28 -15.44 -3.44
CA PRO A 77 -1.40 -15.38 -2.29
C PRO A 77 -2.10 -14.96 -0.99
N ALA A 78 -1.64 -15.47 0.15
CA ALA A 78 -2.16 -15.04 1.43
C ALA A 78 -1.78 -13.57 1.73
N PHE A 79 -2.64 -12.87 2.48
CA PHE A 79 -2.42 -11.49 2.90
C PHE A 79 -2.93 -11.26 4.32
N GLN A 80 -2.57 -10.11 4.91
CA GLN A 80 -3.13 -9.62 6.17
C GLN A 80 -4.16 -8.53 5.89
N ALA A 81 -5.24 -8.50 6.66
CA ALA A 81 -6.29 -7.50 6.48
C ALA A 81 -5.73 -6.07 6.58
N GLY A 82 -6.01 -5.25 5.57
CA GLY A 82 -5.47 -3.91 5.39
C GLY A 82 -4.25 -3.81 4.47
N GLN A 83 -3.71 -4.94 3.97
CA GLN A 83 -2.73 -4.93 2.88
C GLN A 83 -3.35 -4.55 1.53
N TYR A 84 -2.49 -4.16 0.59
CA TYR A 84 -2.86 -3.74 -0.76
C TYR A 84 -2.16 -4.57 -1.83
N ILE A 85 -2.66 -4.50 -3.06
CA ILE A 85 -1.93 -4.92 -4.25
C ILE A 85 -1.72 -3.73 -5.18
N ASN A 86 -0.69 -3.77 -6.02
CA ASN A 86 -0.44 -2.74 -7.03
C ASN A 86 -0.95 -3.23 -8.38
N LEU A 87 -1.97 -2.57 -8.94
CA LEU A 87 -2.53 -2.90 -10.26
C LEU A 87 -1.76 -2.16 -11.35
N PHE A 88 -1.22 -2.90 -12.31
CA PHE A 88 -0.49 -2.38 -13.47
C PHE A 88 -1.44 -2.23 -14.66
N VAL A 89 -1.51 -1.04 -15.23
CA VAL A 89 -2.39 -0.72 -16.36
C VAL A 89 -1.63 0.01 -17.46
N ASN A 90 -2.02 -0.24 -18.70
CA ASN A 90 -1.66 0.58 -19.85
C ASN A 90 -2.90 1.37 -20.27
N ILE A 91 -2.83 2.69 -20.20
CA ILE A 91 -3.92 3.59 -20.60
C ILE A 91 -3.35 4.53 -21.65
N ASP A 92 -3.85 4.43 -22.88
CA ASP A 92 -3.41 5.24 -24.02
C ASP A 92 -1.89 5.24 -24.23
N GLY A 93 -1.24 4.08 -24.05
CA GLY A 93 0.20 3.90 -24.20
C GLY A 93 1.03 4.22 -22.95
N VAL A 94 0.41 4.79 -21.89
CA VAL A 94 1.08 5.09 -20.62
C VAL A 94 1.02 3.89 -19.69
N ASN A 95 2.17 3.26 -19.45
CA ASN A 95 2.31 2.22 -18.42
C ASN A 95 2.41 2.86 -17.05
N THR A 96 1.49 2.50 -16.15
CA THR A 96 1.49 3.00 -14.78
C THR A 96 0.96 1.94 -13.82
N ALA A 97 1.09 2.18 -12.52
CA ALA A 97 0.52 1.31 -11.51
C ALA A 97 -0.06 2.08 -10.33
N ARG A 98 -1.11 1.56 -9.70
CA ARG A 98 -1.71 2.15 -8.49
C ARG A 98 -1.95 1.11 -7.39
N PRO A 99 -1.61 1.45 -6.14
CA PRO A 99 -1.91 0.60 -5.01
C PRO A 99 -3.40 0.70 -4.67
N TYR A 100 -4.02 -0.45 -4.39
CA TYR A 100 -5.39 -0.53 -3.88
C TYR A 100 -5.48 -1.56 -2.77
N ALA A 101 -6.03 -1.15 -1.62
CA ALA A 101 -6.27 -2.03 -0.48
C ALA A 101 -7.18 -3.20 -0.89
N ILE A 102 -6.87 -4.40 -0.39
CA ILE A 102 -7.69 -5.58 -0.59
C ILE A 102 -8.91 -5.46 0.32
N ALA A 103 -10.09 -5.43 -0.28
CA ALA A 103 -11.37 -5.25 0.39
C ALA A 103 -11.97 -6.56 0.92
N SER A 104 -11.61 -7.71 0.30
CA SER A 104 -12.00 -9.04 0.79
C SER A 104 -11.24 -9.40 2.07
N MET A 105 -11.70 -10.43 2.77
CA MET A 105 -11.05 -10.89 3.99
C MET A 105 -9.91 -11.87 3.66
N PRO A 106 -8.84 -11.93 4.48
CA PRO A 106 -7.70 -12.86 4.30
C PRO A 106 -8.04 -14.34 4.14
N LEU A 107 -9.19 -14.79 4.64
CA LEU A 107 -9.65 -16.18 4.54
C LEU A 107 -10.31 -16.52 3.18
N GLU A 108 -10.67 -15.52 2.38
CA GLU A 108 -11.22 -15.69 1.03
C GLU A 108 -10.09 -15.58 -0.01
N LEU A 109 -9.34 -16.66 -0.24
CA LEU A 109 -8.21 -16.66 -1.20
C LEU A 109 -8.60 -17.06 -2.64
N ASP A 110 -9.86 -17.40 -2.88
CA ASP A 110 -10.36 -17.68 -4.23
C ASP A 110 -10.45 -16.41 -5.09
N PHE A 111 -10.51 -15.23 -4.45
CA PHE A 111 -10.56 -13.93 -5.12
C PHE A 111 -10.00 -12.80 -4.25
N TYR A 112 -9.58 -11.71 -4.89
CA TYR A 112 -9.42 -10.42 -4.25
C TYR A 112 -10.53 -9.49 -4.69
N ASP A 113 -11.26 -8.92 -3.73
CA ASP A 113 -12.12 -7.77 -4.01
C ASP A 113 -11.29 -6.49 -3.85
N ILE A 114 -11.32 -5.62 -4.86
CA ILE A 114 -10.61 -4.34 -4.88
C ILE A 114 -11.63 -3.23 -5.10
N THR A 115 -11.73 -2.31 -4.14
CA THR A 115 -12.73 -1.24 -4.21
C THR A 115 -12.08 0.07 -4.59
N VAL A 116 -12.53 0.62 -5.71
CA VAL A 116 -11.95 1.77 -6.36
C VAL A 116 -12.97 2.89 -6.38
N LYS A 117 -12.63 4.01 -5.74
CA LYS A 117 -13.33 5.27 -5.85
C LYS A 117 -12.62 6.18 -6.85
N LYS A 118 -13.37 6.87 -7.70
CA LYS A 118 -12.81 7.88 -8.60
C LYS A 118 -12.10 8.98 -7.81
N ALA A 119 -10.84 9.18 -8.13
CA ALA A 119 -10.07 10.29 -7.58
C ALA A 119 -10.25 11.53 -8.48
N ASP A 120 -10.34 12.70 -7.87
CA ASP A 120 -10.36 13.97 -8.60
C ASP A 120 -9.04 14.16 -9.36
N GLY A 121 -9.13 14.46 -10.66
CA GLY A 121 -7.98 14.53 -11.58
C GLY A 121 -7.22 13.21 -11.79
N GLY A 122 -7.74 12.07 -11.31
CA GLY A 122 -7.09 10.76 -11.48
C GLY A 122 -7.47 10.10 -12.80
N PHE A 123 -6.53 9.47 -13.51
CA PHE A 123 -6.84 8.74 -14.75
C PHE A 123 -7.05 7.24 -14.52
N VAL A 124 -6.24 6.58 -13.68
CA VAL A 124 -6.33 5.14 -13.41
C VAL A 124 -7.64 4.75 -12.70
N SER A 125 -8.05 5.52 -11.69
CA SER A 125 -9.28 5.25 -10.95
C SER A 125 -10.53 5.42 -11.83
N HIS A 126 -10.51 6.37 -12.78
CA HIS A 126 -11.59 6.52 -13.76
C HIS A 126 -11.59 5.37 -14.75
N TYR A 127 -10.44 4.94 -15.27
CA TYR A 127 -10.35 3.75 -16.12
C TYR A 127 -10.92 2.51 -15.43
N LEU A 128 -10.50 2.23 -14.18
CA LEU A 128 -10.97 1.06 -13.44
C LEU A 128 -12.47 1.09 -13.14
N VAL A 129 -13.04 2.28 -12.91
CA VAL A 129 -14.48 2.43 -12.62
C VAL A 129 -15.32 2.45 -13.90
N ASP A 130 -14.89 3.13 -14.96
CA ASP A 130 -15.74 3.41 -16.12
C ASP A 130 -15.53 2.45 -17.29
N GLN A 131 -14.29 1.99 -17.49
CA GLN A 131 -13.89 1.30 -18.72
C GLN A 131 -13.57 -0.18 -18.49
N LEU A 132 -13.22 -0.57 -17.27
CA LEU A 132 -12.89 -1.95 -16.96
C LEU A 132 -14.11 -2.88 -17.13
N GLN A 133 -13.89 -4.03 -17.74
CA GLN A 133 -14.92 -5.01 -18.08
C GLN A 133 -14.63 -6.38 -17.48
N VAL A 134 -15.70 -7.13 -17.20
CA VAL A 134 -15.61 -8.54 -16.81
C VAL A 134 -14.90 -9.34 -17.91
N GLY A 135 -14.01 -10.24 -17.50
CA GLY A 135 -13.20 -11.07 -18.38
C GLY A 135 -11.83 -10.49 -18.72
N GLN A 136 -11.61 -9.17 -18.56
CA GLN A 136 -10.31 -8.54 -18.78
C GLN A 136 -9.26 -9.08 -17.80
N ILE A 137 -8.02 -9.17 -18.27
CA ILE A 137 -6.87 -9.60 -17.46
C ILE A 137 -6.01 -8.37 -17.17
N ILE A 138 -5.65 -8.20 -15.91
CA ILE A 138 -4.76 -7.14 -15.42
C ILE A 138 -3.60 -7.79 -14.66
N GLU A 139 -2.41 -7.22 -14.83
CA GLU A 139 -1.26 -7.60 -14.03
C GLU A 139 -1.28 -6.89 -12.66
N SER A 140 -0.86 -7.59 -11.61
CA SER A 140 -0.75 -7.07 -10.26
C SER A 140 0.55 -7.50 -9.56
N SER A 141 0.96 -6.78 -8.52
CA SER A 141 1.90 -7.31 -7.53
C SER A 141 1.21 -8.38 -6.67
N GLY A 142 2.00 -9.14 -5.89
CA GLY A 142 1.46 -9.80 -4.69
C GLY A 142 1.04 -8.78 -3.61
N PRO A 143 0.42 -9.25 -2.51
CA PRO A 143 0.06 -8.40 -1.37
C PRO A 143 1.27 -7.70 -0.75
N MET A 144 1.09 -6.42 -0.39
CA MET A 144 2.11 -5.54 0.17
C MET A 144 1.52 -4.64 1.26
N GLY A 145 2.41 -3.99 2.01
CA GLY A 145 2.04 -2.94 2.97
C GLY A 145 2.07 -3.40 4.42
N ASN A 146 2.20 -2.40 5.30
CA ASN A 146 2.35 -2.58 6.76
C ASN A 146 1.13 -2.07 7.55
N PHE A 147 0.06 -1.71 6.86
CA PHE A 147 -1.16 -1.17 7.44
C PHE A 147 -2.13 -2.31 7.82
N TYR A 148 -1.69 -3.19 8.71
CA TYR A 148 -2.46 -4.33 9.19
C TYR A 148 -2.53 -4.36 10.72
N HIS A 149 -3.50 -5.11 11.24
CA HIS A 149 -3.61 -5.37 12.67
C HIS A 149 -2.68 -6.51 13.12
N ASN A 150 -1.88 -6.28 14.16
CA ASN A 150 -1.05 -7.28 14.80
C ASN A 150 -1.58 -7.64 16.19
N PRO A 151 -2.14 -8.85 16.37
CA PRO A 151 -2.83 -9.24 17.60
C PRO A 151 -1.90 -9.32 18.82
N LEU A 152 -0.58 -9.40 18.63
CA LEU A 152 0.38 -9.54 19.74
C LEU A 152 0.60 -8.24 20.52
N PHE A 153 0.44 -7.07 19.88
CA PHE A 153 0.80 -5.79 20.51
C PHE A 153 -0.10 -4.61 20.14
N HIS A 154 -1.10 -4.80 19.29
CA HIS A 154 -2.13 -3.77 19.04
C HIS A 154 -3.28 -3.85 20.05
N GLY A 155 -3.49 -5.00 20.70
CA GLY A 155 -4.58 -5.18 21.66
C GLY A 155 -5.94 -5.38 20.99
N HIS A 156 -7.01 -5.34 21.78
CA HIS A 156 -8.36 -5.75 21.36
C HIS A 156 -9.34 -4.59 21.18
N GLU A 157 -9.01 -3.38 21.63
CA GLU A 157 -9.82 -2.17 21.44
C GLU A 157 -9.32 -1.41 20.20
N LEU A 158 -10.04 -1.50 19.09
CA LEU A 158 -9.64 -0.93 17.80
C LEU A 158 -10.57 0.23 17.43
N VAL A 159 -9.98 1.36 17.05
CA VAL A 159 -10.71 2.51 16.51
C VAL A 159 -10.21 2.81 15.12
N PHE A 160 -11.12 2.79 14.15
CA PHE A 160 -10.81 3.08 12.76
C PHE A 160 -11.42 4.42 12.36
N LEU A 161 -10.58 5.40 12.03
CA LEU A 161 -10.97 6.70 11.48
C LEU A 161 -10.88 6.59 9.95
N ALA A 162 -12.04 6.47 9.29
CA ALA A 162 -12.11 6.30 7.83
C ALA A 162 -12.69 7.54 7.15
N GLY A 163 -12.11 7.94 6.02
CA GLY A 163 -12.62 9.00 5.15
C GLY A 163 -12.85 8.49 3.73
N GLY A 164 -14.09 8.53 3.22
CA GLY A 164 -14.41 8.09 1.85
C GLY A 164 -13.99 6.64 1.58
N SER A 165 -13.11 6.42 0.59
CA SER A 165 -12.57 5.08 0.28
C SER A 165 -11.65 4.50 1.35
N GLY A 166 -11.30 5.27 2.40
CA GLY A 166 -10.57 4.75 3.55
C GLY A 166 -11.32 3.68 4.36
N SER A 167 -12.60 3.43 4.06
CA SER A 167 -13.36 2.30 4.61
C SER A 167 -12.92 0.94 4.07
N VAL A 168 -12.21 0.88 2.95
CA VAL A 168 -11.78 -0.39 2.32
C VAL A 168 -10.89 -1.25 3.22
N PRO A 169 -9.75 -0.75 3.73
CA PRO A 169 -8.95 -1.50 4.71
C PRO A 169 -9.73 -1.80 6.00
N ALA A 170 -10.59 -0.88 6.45
CA ALA A 170 -11.43 -1.07 7.63
C ALA A 170 -12.39 -2.27 7.46
N ARG A 171 -13.01 -2.38 6.28
CA ARG A 171 -13.89 -3.50 5.93
C ARG A 171 -13.15 -4.83 5.94
N SER A 172 -11.96 -4.88 5.35
CA SER A 172 -11.13 -6.10 5.35
C SER A 172 -10.80 -6.54 6.78
N MET A 173 -10.37 -5.61 7.65
CA MET A 173 -10.08 -5.89 9.06
C MET A 173 -11.33 -6.30 9.84
N LEU A 174 -12.44 -5.59 9.66
CA LEU A 174 -13.71 -5.89 10.33
C LEU A 174 -14.20 -7.29 9.96
N ARG A 175 -14.28 -7.63 8.66
CA ARG A 175 -14.73 -8.95 8.22
C ARG A 175 -13.81 -10.07 8.71
N ASP A 176 -12.49 -9.83 8.76
CA ASP A 176 -11.54 -10.81 9.31
C ASP A 176 -11.79 -11.08 10.80
N ILE A 177 -12.02 -10.02 11.60
CA ILE A 177 -12.33 -10.10 13.04
C ILE A 177 -13.64 -10.84 13.28
N LEU A 178 -14.71 -10.44 12.59
CA LEU A 178 -16.05 -10.99 12.79
C LEU A 178 -16.11 -12.45 12.36
N THR A 179 -15.53 -12.81 11.21
CA THR A 179 -15.55 -14.19 10.69
C THR A 179 -14.78 -15.15 11.59
N LYS A 180 -13.68 -14.70 12.18
CA LYS A 180 -12.88 -15.49 13.13
C LYS A 180 -13.50 -15.51 14.54
N ASN A 181 -14.64 -14.86 14.76
CA ASN A 181 -15.29 -14.69 16.06
C ASN A 181 -14.32 -14.18 17.14
N LEU A 182 -13.46 -13.22 16.78
CA LEU A 182 -12.52 -12.64 17.74
C LEU A 182 -13.24 -11.66 18.68
N THR A 183 -12.88 -11.66 19.95
CA THR A 183 -13.46 -10.81 21.01
C THR A 183 -12.89 -9.38 20.98
N TYR A 184 -12.83 -8.77 19.81
CA TYR A 184 -12.22 -7.46 19.60
C TYR A 184 -13.33 -6.42 19.49
N ASP A 185 -13.18 -5.30 20.18
CA ASP A 185 -14.06 -4.15 20.05
C ASP A 185 -13.60 -3.32 18.86
N PHE A 186 -14.44 -3.19 17.84
CA PHE A 186 -14.13 -2.43 16.63
C PHE A 186 -15.06 -1.23 16.50
N HIS A 187 -14.51 -0.02 16.63
CA HIS A 187 -15.25 1.22 16.41
C HIS A 187 -14.84 1.88 15.10
N LEU A 188 -15.69 1.81 14.09
CA LEU A 188 -15.53 2.55 12.84
C LEU A 188 -16.17 3.94 12.95
N ILE A 189 -15.34 4.99 12.93
CA ILE A 189 -15.77 6.38 12.79
C ILE A 189 -15.59 6.76 11.32
N TYR A 190 -16.71 6.83 10.59
CA TYR A 190 -16.70 6.95 9.14
C TYR A 190 -17.20 8.32 8.68
N VAL A 191 -16.34 9.08 8.00
CA VAL A 191 -16.62 10.44 7.54
C VAL A 191 -16.73 10.47 6.02
N ASN A 192 -17.86 10.96 5.52
CA ASN A 192 -18.13 11.10 4.09
C ASN A 192 -18.53 12.54 3.73
N SER A 193 -18.39 12.86 2.44
CA SER A 193 -18.82 14.17 1.94
C SER A 193 -20.33 14.27 1.82
N PHE A 194 -20.93 13.27 1.17
CA PHE A 194 -22.34 13.21 0.84
C PHE A 194 -22.92 11.88 1.32
N GLU A 195 -24.20 11.85 1.66
CA GLU A 195 -24.92 10.69 2.19
C GLU A 195 -25.18 9.58 1.16
N ASP A 196 -25.16 9.92 -0.13
CA ASP A 196 -25.37 9.02 -1.26
C ASP A 196 -24.07 8.35 -1.75
N ASP A 197 -22.92 8.75 -1.19
CA ASP A 197 -21.59 8.29 -1.58
C ASP A 197 -20.86 7.60 -0.42
N VAL A 198 -21.63 6.97 0.47
CA VAL A 198 -21.15 6.17 1.60
C VAL A 198 -20.92 4.72 1.16
N ILE A 199 -19.66 4.34 1.01
CA ILE A 199 -19.27 3.00 0.53
C ILE A 199 -19.62 1.96 1.61
N TYR A 200 -20.21 0.83 1.19
CA TYR A 200 -20.65 -0.26 2.08
C TYR A 200 -21.72 0.10 3.11
N ALA A 201 -22.48 1.19 2.93
CA ALA A 201 -23.43 1.68 3.94
C ALA A 201 -24.39 0.60 4.46
N ASN A 202 -24.99 -0.17 3.56
CA ASN A 202 -25.97 -1.21 3.93
C ASN A 202 -25.31 -2.36 4.71
N GLU A 203 -24.16 -2.84 4.23
CA GLU A 203 -23.38 -3.90 4.88
C GLU A 203 -22.96 -3.48 6.29
N LEU A 204 -22.33 -2.31 6.43
CA LEU A 204 -21.85 -1.83 7.73
C LEU A 204 -23.00 -1.64 8.72
N ARG A 205 -24.11 -1.03 8.30
CA ARG A 205 -25.28 -0.87 9.18
C ARG A 205 -25.93 -2.21 9.54
N GLN A 206 -25.93 -3.18 8.65
CA GLN A 206 -26.39 -4.54 8.96
C GLN A 206 -25.49 -5.20 10.01
N LEU A 207 -24.17 -5.15 9.84
CA LEU A 207 -23.21 -5.72 10.78
C LEU A 207 -23.36 -5.14 12.19
N THR A 208 -23.69 -3.86 12.35
CA THR A 208 -23.93 -3.28 13.69
C THR A 208 -25.13 -3.89 14.43
N LYS A 209 -26.11 -4.45 13.70
CA LYS A 209 -27.26 -5.13 14.32
C LYS A 209 -26.95 -6.57 14.70
N GLU A 210 -26.00 -7.18 14.00
CA GLU A 210 -25.62 -8.58 14.17
C GLU A 210 -24.52 -8.76 15.22
N PHE A 211 -23.57 -7.80 15.32
CA PHE A 211 -22.37 -7.94 16.13
C PHE A 211 -22.26 -6.83 17.19
N PRO A 212 -22.42 -7.16 18.49
CA PRO A 212 -22.40 -6.16 19.57
C PRO A 212 -21.01 -5.53 19.80
N ASN A 213 -19.94 -6.22 19.40
CA ASN A 213 -18.57 -5.73 19.46
C ASN A 213 -18.19 -4.85 18.26
N PHE A 214 -19.11 -4.56 17.34
CA PHE A 214 -18.92 -3.61 16.25
C PHE A 214 -19.76 -2.35 16.44
N LYS A 215 -19.09 -1.20 16.50
CA LYS A 215 -19.71 0.12 16.59
C LYS A 215 -19.42 0.91 15.32
N LEU A 216 -20.46 1.48 14.72
CA LEU A 216 -20.36 2.43 13.61
C LEU A 216 -20.77 3.83 14.06
N THR A 217 -20.02 4.85 13.68
CA THR A 217 -20.41 6.26 13.84
C THR A 217 -20.17 6.99 12.54
N GLU A 218 -21.24 7.44 11.90
CA GLU A 218 -21.20 8.08 10.58
C GLU A 218 -21.28 9.60 10.69
N PHE A 219 -20.47 10.30 9.91
CA PHE A 219 -20.52 11.76 9.75
C PHE A 219 -20.64 12.12 8.26
N VAL A 220 -21.54 13.04 7.93
CA VAL A 220 -21.65 13.62 6.58
C VAL A 220 -21.36 15.11 6.64
N THR A 221 -20.39 15.55 5.83
CA THR A 221 -19.85 16.92 5.93
C THR A 221 -20.57 17.93 5.04
N ARG A 222 -21.21 17.48 3.97
CA ARG A 222 -22.02 18.29 3.04
C ARG A 222 -23.35 17.58 2.74
N PRO A 223 -24.19 17.33 3.77
CA PRO A 223 -25.43 16.60 3.58
C PRO A 223 -26.50 17.44 2.88
N SER A 224 -27.50 16.79 2.28
CA SER A 224 -28.75 17.48 1.91
C SER A 224 -29.50 18.00 3.15
N ASP A 225 -30.43 18.91 2.92
CA ASP A 225 -31.28 19.45 4.00
C ASP A 225 -32.11 18.37 4.68
N LEU A 226 -32.44 17.28 3.97
CA LEU A 226 -33.25 16.16 4.46
C LEU A 226 -32.48 15.18 5.34
N TYR A 227 -31.14 15.23 5.35
CA TYR A 227 -30.32 14.26 6.07
C TYR A 227 -30.47 14.38 7.61
N GLN A 228 -30.92 13.30 8.24
CA GLN A 228 -31.18 13.26 9.69
C GLN A 228 -29.99 12.73 10.51
N GLY A 229 -28.92 12.27 9.86
CA GLY A 229 -27.74 11.74 10.55
C GLY A 229 -26.79 12.83 11.06
N THR A 230 -25.66 12.40 11.64
CA THR A 230 -24.69 13.35 12.21
C THR A 230 -24.00 14.16 11.12
N ARG A 231 -24.07 15.49 11.27
CA ARG A 231 -23.55 16.46 10.29
C ARG A 231 -22.19 17.03 10.70
N GLY A 232 -21.41 17.46 9.72
CA GLY A 232 -20.19 18.23 9.90
C GLY A 232 -18.93 17.40 10.11
N ARG A 233 -17.79 18.07 10.27
CA ARG A 233 -16.48 17.42 10.42
C ARG A 233 -16.28 16.84 11.82
N LEU A 234 -15.33 15.90 11.93
CA LEU A 234 -14.87 15.39 13.21
C LEU A 234 -14.09 16.50 13.94
N SER A 235 -14.49 16.81 15.16
CA SER A 235 -13.84 17.80 16.04
C SER A 235 -13.26 17.13 17.27
N LEU A 236 -12.41 17.86 18.01
CA LEU A 236 -11.82 17.37 19.26
C LEU A 236 -12.88 16.92 20.26
N ALA A 237 -13.86 17.78 20.55
CA ALA A 237 -14.93 17.49 21.51
C ALA A 237 -15.75 16.26 21.10
N ARG A 238 -16.05 16.12 19.80
CA ARG A 238 -16.77 14.95 19.27
C ARG A 238 -15.94 13.68 19.40
N LEU A 239 -14.66 13.73 19.03
CA LEU A 239 -13.79 12.57 19.13
C LEU A 239 -13.57 12.15 20.59
N GLN A 240 -13.34 13.10 21.50
CA GLN A 240 -13.25 12.83 22.94
C GLN A 240 -14.51 12.16 23.48
N SER A 241 -15.69 12.67 23.11
CA SER A 241 -16.97 12.09 23.50
C SER A 241 -17.13 10.65 22.98
N LEU A 242 -16.66 10.35 21.76
CA LEU A 242 -16.75 9.02 21.17
C LEU A 242 -15.78 8.00 21.80
N LEU A 243 -14.59 8.44 22.20
CA LEU A 243 -13.53 7.57 22.75
C LEU A 243 -13.68 7.31 24.25
N GLY A 244 -14.48 8.10 24.97
CA GLY A 244 -14.61 8.00 26.42
C GLY A 244 -13.31 8.35 27.14
N GLU A 245 -13.01 7.67 28.24
CA GLU A 245 -11.82 7.94 29.07
C GLU A 245 -10.60 7.05 28.71
N SER A 246 -10.82 5.88 28.09
CA SER A 246 -9.70 5.00 27.68
C SER A 246 -8.83 5.70 26.64
N ARG A 247 -7.50 5.51 26.78
CA ARG A 247 -6.46 5.99 25.86
C ARG A 247 -5.57 4.84 25.37
N GLN A 248 -6.05 3.61 25.54
CA GLN A 248 -5.31 2.39 25.21
C GLN A 248 -5.72 1.79 23.87
N GLN A 249 -6.72 2.36 23.19
CA GLN A 249 -7.18 1.88 21.90
C GLN A 249 -6.08 1.98 20.84
N MET A 250 -6.12 1.06 19.88
CA MET A 250 -5.30 1.11 18.68
C MET A 250 -6.04 1.85 17.58
N PHE A 251 -5.46 2.94 17.08
CA PHE A 251 -6.05 3.78 16.06
C PHE A 251 -5.49 3.47 14.67
N TYR A 252 -6.38 3.27 13.72
CA TYR A 252 -6.08 3.19 12.30
C TYR A 252 -6.73 4.37 11.59
N ILE A 253 -5.98 5.08 10.75
CA ILE A 253 -6.44 6.25 10.02
C ILE A 253 -6.24 5.99 8.53
N CYS A 254 -7.31 6.03 7.75
CA CYS A 254 -7.23 6.00 6.30
C CYS A 254 -8.26 6.92 5.67
N GLY A 255 -7.81 7.71 4.70
CA GLY A 255 -8.60 8.69 3.99
C GLY A 255 -7.71 9.70 3.27
N PRO A 256 -8.30 10.73 2.64
CA PRO A 256 -7.54 11.78 1.96
C PRO A 256 -6.55 12.50 2.89
N THR A 257 -5.47 13.06 2.35
CA THR A 257 -4.43 13.76 3.12
C THR A 257 -4.97 14.73 4.18
N PRO A 258 -5.91 15.65 3.85
CA PRO A 258 -6.44 16.58 4.85
C PRO A 258 -7.22 15.90 5.99
N PHE A 259 -7.84 14.74 5.71
CA PHE A 259 -8.52 13.94 6.72
C PHE A 259 -7.51 13.28 7.65
N ASN A 260 -6.49 12.63 7.10
CA ASN A 260 -5.46 11.94 7.90
C ASN A 260 -4.70 12.92 8.81
N GLU A 261 -4.32 14.08 8.28
CA GLU A 261 -3.64 15.14 9.05
C GLU A 261 -4.52 15.67 10.19
N ASN A 262 -5.80 15.94 9.92
CA ASN A 262 -6.74 16.38 10.94
C ASN A 262 -6.93 15.32 12.03
N CYS A 263 -7.12 14.05 11.66
CA CYS A 263 -7.26 12.95 12.62
C CYS A 263 -6.00 12.77 13.48
N LEU A 264 -4.81 12.83 12.88
CA LEU A 264 -3.54 12.76 13.63
C LEU A 264 -3.43 13.92 14.61
N LYS A 265 -3.75 15.15 14.19
CA LYS A 265 -3.76 16.32 15.06
C LYS A 265 -4.70 16.12 16.25
N LEU A 266 -5.94 15.69 16.01
CA LEU A 266 -6.93 15.46 17.06
C LEU A 266 -6.48 14.39 18.06
N LEU A 267 -5.97 13.24 17.58
CA LEU A 267 -5.48 12.19 18.46
C LEU A 267 -4.25 12.63 19.27
N THR A 268 -3.38 13.44 18.68
CA THR A 268 -2.22 14.02 19.38
C THR A 268 -2.67 14.97 20.49
N GLU A 269 -3.65 15.82 20.22
CA GLU A 269 -4.23 16.76 21.20
C GLU A 269 -4.97 16.04 22.33
N ILE A 270 -5.60 14.89 22.05
CA ILE A 270 -6.19 14.00 23.06
C ILE A 270 -5.13 13.31 23.94
N GLY A 271 -3.87 13.28 23.49
CA GLY A 271 -2.76 12.62 24.20
C GLY A 271 -2.59 11.14 23.85
N ILE A 272 -3.07 10.69 22.68
CA ILE A 272 -2.86 9.31 22.23
C ILE A 272 -1.39 9.11 21.85
N PRO A 273 -0.69 8.11 22.42
CA PRO A 273 0.71 7.85 22.07
C PRO A 273 0.88 7.50 20.60
N LYS A 274 1.89 8.06 19.92
CA LYS A 274 2.17 7.79 18.49
C LYS A 274 2.24 6.30 18.13
N ARG A 275 2.75 5.45 19.03
CA ARG A 275 2.83 3.98 18.84
C ARG A 275 1.46 3.29 18.71
N ARG A 276 0.39 3.94 19.19
CA ARG A 276 -1.02 3.52 19.12
C ARG A 276 -1.74 4.14 17.91
N ILE A 277 -1.04 4.82 17.01
CA ILE A 277 -1.62 5.43 15.81
C ILE A 277 -0.94 4.83 14.58
N ARG A 278 -1.73 4.30 13.65
CA ARG A 278 -1.30 3.87 12.32
C ARG A 278 -2.06 4.70 11.31
N ILE A 279 -1.33 5.20 10.32
CA ILE A 279 -1.90 6.01 9.24
C ILE A 279 -1.52 5.31 7.95
N GLU A 280 -2.49 5.11 7.07
CA GLU A 280 -2.21 4.64 5.72
C GLU A 280 -1.58 5.74 4.89
N ALA A 281 -0.55 5.38 4.14
CA ALA A 281 0.25 6.31 3.39
C ALA A 281 -0.55 6.93 2.25
N ASN A 282 -0.53 8.27 2.17
CA ASN A 282 -1.06 8.99 1.03
C ASN A 282 0.03 9.18 -0.03
N GLY A 283 -0.37 9.33 -1.30
CA GLY A 283 0.56 9.62 -2.38
C GLY A 283 1.34 10.94 -2.17
N ALA A 284 2.13 11.33 -3.16
CA ALA A 284 2.91 12.57 -3.12
C ALA A 284 2.10 13.79 -2.63
N PRO A 285 2.70 14.68 -1.82
CA PRO A 285 2.02 15.86 -1.29
C PRO A 285 1.53 16.74 -2.45
N LYS A 286 0.28 17.22 -2.36
CA LYS A 286 -0.31 18.13 -3.35
C LYS A 286 0.31 19.54 -3.31
N HIS A 287 0.79 19.93 -2.13
CA HIS A 287 1.41 21.22 -1.86
C HIS A 287 2.84 20.99 -1.33
N PRO A 288 3.78 20.53 -2.17
CA PRO A 288 5.15 20.29 -1.73
C PRO A 288 5.86 21.58 -1.28
N GLU A 289 5.41 22.75 -1.77
CA GLU A 289 5.89 24.09 -1.39
C GLU A 289 5.64 24.47 0.07
N THR A 290 4.66 23.84 0.72
CA THR A 290 4.38 24.06 2.15
C THR A 290 5.16 23.13 3.05
N GLN A 291 5.94 22.19 2.48
CA GLN A 291 6.69 21.21 3.23
C GLN A 291 7.99 21.79 3.79
N LEU A 292 8.41 21.29 4.95
CA LEU A 292 9.66 21.70 5.57
C LEU A 292 10.85 21.33 4.67
N GLY A 293 11.69 22.31 4.35
CA GLY A 293 12.87 22.12 3.51
C GLY A 293 12.64 22.33 2.01
N TRP A 294 11.44 22.75 1.60
CA TRP A 294 11.21 23.18 0.22
C TRP A 294 12.08 24.42 -0.13
N PRO A 295 12.70 24.49 -1.32
CA PRO A 295 13.51 25.65 -1.72
C PRO A 295 12.66 26.92 -1.92
N GLN A 296 13.00 28.01 -1.21
CA GLN A 296 12.20 29.25 -1.19
C GLN A 296 12.10 29.97 -2.54
N SER A 297 13.10 29.82 -3.41
CA SER A 297 13.18 30.51 -4.70
C SER A 297 12.61 29.70 -5.87
N THR A 298 11.88 28.62 -5.60
CA THR A 298 11.44 27.67 -6.62
C THR A 298 9.92 27.71 -6.78
N SER A 299 9.47 28.05 -7.99
CA SER A 299 8.06 28.00 -8.38
C SER A 299 7.66 26.58 -8.80
N LEU A 300 6.45 26.14 -8.46
CA LEU A 300 5.90 24.85 -8.89
C LEU A 300 5.80 24.73 -10.42
N ASP A 301 5.54 25.85 -11.11
CA ASP A 301 5.39 25.89 -12.57
C ASP A 301 6.72 26.10 -13.30
N GLN A 302 7.84 26.24 -12.57
CA GLN A 302 9.16 26.26 -13.17
C GLN A 302 9.40 24.97 -13.96
N ILE A 303 9.95 25.10 -15.17
CA ILE A 303 10.30 23.98 -16.02
C ILE A 303 11.75 23.57 -15.76
N VAL A 304 11.98 22.27 -15.67
CA VAL A 304 13.30 21.65 -15.52
C VAL A 304 13.46 20.52 -16.53
N THR A 305 14.71 20.26 -16.89
CA THR A 305 15.10 19.17 -17.79
C THR A 305 15.44 17.94 -16.99
N ILE A 306 14.77 16.83 -17.29
CA ILE A 306 15.03 15.52 -16.70
C ILE A 306 15.72 14.67 -17.75
N THR A 307 16.96 14.28 -17.48
CA THR A 307 17.75 13.39 -18.32
C THR A 307 17.73 11.98 -17.75
N VAL A 308 17.35 10.99 -18.54
CA VAL A 308 17.43 9.58 -18.20
C VAL A 308 18.66 9.00 -18.88
N LYS A 309 19.67 8.60 -18.10
CA LYS A 309 20.97 8.17 -18.60
C LYS A 309 20.83 7.11 -19.69
N GLY A 310 21.32 7.45 -20.88
CA GLY A 310 21.31 6.57 -22.05
C GLY A 310 19.94 6.34 -22.70
N LYS A 311 18.88 7.04 -22.26
CA LYS A 311 17.51 6.88 -22.80
C LYS A 311 16.86 8.18 -23.28
N GLY A 312 17.48 9.34 -23.06
CA GLY A 312 17.02 10.64 -23.57
C GLY A 312 16.73 11.66 -22.47
N HIS A 313 16.04 12.73 -22.83
CA HIS A 313 15.64 13.80 -21.90
C HIS A 313 14.25 14.33 -22.25
N TYR A 314 13.60 14.95 -21.27
CA TYR A 314 12.32 15.61 -21.44
C TYR A 314 12.17 16.76 -20.43
N GLN A 315 11.14 17.60 -20.61
CA GLN A 315 10.83 18.70 -19.70
C GLN A 315 9.66 18.35 -18.78
N SER A 316 9.75 18.78 -17.52
CA SER A 316 8.69 18.65 -16.53
C SER A 316 8.59 19.89 -15.67
N ARG A 317 7.43 20.08 -15.04
CA ARG A 317 7.26 21.09 -13.98
C ARG A 317 7.88 20.60 -12.68
N VAL A 318 8.41 21.52 -11.88
CA VAL A 318 8.92 21.23 -10.54
C VAL A 318 7.84 20.65 -9.63
N GLY A 319 6.60 21.14 -9.73
CA GLY A 319 5.47 20.69 -8.91
C GLY A 319 4.94 19.29 -9.27
N GLU A 320 5.54 18.60 -10.22
CA GLU A 320 5.15 17.24 -10.62
C GLU A 320 6.10 16.20 -10.01
N PRO A 321 5.57 15.15 -9.34
CA PRO A 321 6.41 14.05 -8.86
C PRO A 321 7.18 13.39 -10.02
N LEU A 322 8.47 13.12 -9.81
CA LEU A 322 9.39 12.58 -10.80
C LEU A 322 8.83 11.30 -11.45
N LEU A 323 8.30 10.37 -10.67
CA LEU A 323 7.69 9.13 -11.19
C LEU A 323 6.56 9.41 -12.18
N ASN A 324 5.68 10.36 -11.90
CA ASN A 324 4.56 10.70 -12.79
C ASN A 324 5.09 11.25 -14.12
N SER A 325 6.10 12.13 -14.04
CA SER A 325 6.72 12.71 -15.23
C SER A 325 7.46 11.67 -16.07
N LEU A 326 8.12 10.68 -15.43
CA LEU A 326 8.78 9.56 -16.09
C LEU A 326 7.77 8.69 -16.84
N GLU A 327 6.69 8.28 -16.16
CA GLU A 327 5.62 7.45 -16.75
C GLU A 327 5.00 8.11 -17.98
N ARG A 328 4.68 9.42 -17.89
CA ARG A 328 4.10 10.19 -19.00
C ARG A 328 5.03 10.31 -20.21
N ASN A 329 6.34 10.23 -19.99
CA ASN A 329 7.36 10.29 -21.05
C ASN A 329 7.89 8.90 -21.44
N GLY A 330 7.17 7.83 -21.08
CA GLY A 330 7.49 6.46 -21.52
C GLY A 330 8.61 5.76 -20.74
N PHE A 331 9.06 6.34 -19.63
CA PHE A 331 10.05 5.73 -18.74
C PHE A 331 9.37 5.00 -17.60
N PHE A 332 9.62 3.70 -17.50
CA PHE A 332 9.09 2.87 -16.42
C PHE A 332 10.09 2.74 -15.26
N VAL A 333 9.58 2.90 -14.05
CA VAL A 333 10.29 2.65 -12.78
C VAL A 333 9.41 1.74 -11.94
N GLU A 334 9.97 0.67 -11.39
CA GLU A 334 9.27 -0.23 -10.47
C GLU A 334 8.70 0.58 -9.28
N ASN A 335 7.43 0.40 -8.96
CA ASN A 335 6.78 1.16 -7.90
C ASN A 335 5.64 0.35 -7.26
N ALA A 336 5.20 0.78 -6.06
CA ALA A 336 4.04 0.21 -5.37
C ALA A 336 3.25 1.27 -4.58
N CYS A 337 3.71 1.64 -3.38
CA CYS A 337 2.95 2.53 -2.47
C CYS A 337 2.67 3.94 -3.00
N ARG A 338 3.52 4.46 -3.90
CA ARG A 338 3.54 5.85 -4.40
C ARG A 338 3.52 6.95 -3.32
N SER A 339 3.92 6.61 -2.09
CA SER A 339 3.97 7.50 -0.91
C SER A 339 5.39 7.68 -0.35
N GLY A 340 6.38 7.00 -0.91
CA GLY A 340 7.77 7.03 -0.44
C GLY A 340 8.12 5.95 0.58
N GLU A 341 7.17 5.14 1.07
CA GLU A 341 7.44 4.23 2.19
C GLU A 341 8.04 2.87 1.80
N CYS A 342 7.75 2.35 0.60
CA CYS A 342 8.15 0.99 0.21
C CYS A 342 9.55 0.89 -0.44
N SER A 343 10.20 2.01 -0.74
CA SER A 343 11.48 2.12 -1.44
C SER A 343 11.56 1.53 -2.87
N LEU A 344 10.51 0.91 -3.43
CA LEU A 344 10.58 0.30 -4.77
C LEU A 344 10.85 1.32 -5.89
N CYS A 345 10.31 2.53 -5.77
CA CYS A 345 10.49 3.63 -6.73
C CYS A 345 11.88 4.27 -6.72
N ARG A 346 12.87 3.60 -6.11
CA ARG A 346 14.20 4.14 -5.90
C ARG A 346 14.92 4.28 -7.24
N VAL A 347 15.39 5.50 -7.53
CA VAL A 347 16.20 5.82 -8.71
C VAL A 347 17.49 6.51 -8.26
N LYS A 348 18.56 6.37 -9.04
CA LYS A 348 19.84 6.99 -8.70
C LYS A 348 19.92 8.38 -9.32
N LEU A 349 20.06 9.40 -8.49
CA LEU A 349 20.37 10.76 -8.91
C LEU A 349 21.87 10.87 -9.21
N LEU A 350 22.20 11.19 -10.45
CA LEU A 350 23.58 11.35 -10.91
C LEU A 350 24.05 12.81 -10.83
N SER A 351 23.14 13.74 -11.09
CA SER A 351 23.41 15.18 -11.03
C SER A 351 22.13 15.97 -10.73
N GLY A 352 22.28 17.22 -10.26
CA GLY A 352 21.19 18.11 -9.92
C GLY A 352 20.62 17.91 -8.52
N LYS A 353 19.44 18.45 -8.26
CA LYS A 353 18.77 18.43 -6.94
C LYS A 353 17.30 18.05 -7.05
N VAL A 354 16.85 17.26 -6.10
CA VAL A 354 15.43 16.95 -5.90
C VAL A 354 15.04 17.26 -4.46
N PHE A 355 13.77 17.59 -4.26
CA PHE A 355 13.13 17.61 -2.95
C PHE A 355 12.42 16.27 -2.72
N ASN A 356 12.74 15.59 -1.62
CA ASN A 356 11.95 14.48 -1.10
C ASN A 356 11.36 14.89 0.27
N PRO A 357 10.06 14.69 0.51
CA PRO A 357 9.43 15.02 1.79
C PRO A 357 9.97 14.14 2.93
N GLN A 358 9.91 14.62 4.17
CA GLN A 358 10.47 13.92 5.32
C GLN A 358 9.76 12.60 5.62
N GLU A 359 8.46 12.56 5.33
CA GLU A 359 7.56 11.42 5.43
C GLU A 359 7.99 10.26 4.52
N ALA A 360 8.77 10.55 3.48
CA ALA A 360 9.35 9.51 2.63
C ALA A 360 10.41 8.68 3.37
N HIS A 361 10.91 9.11 4.54
CA HIS A 361 11.83 8.35 5.39
C HIS A 361 13.06 7.79 4.65
N LEU A 362 13.69 8.60 3.79
CA LEU A 362 14.93 8.21 3.11
C LEU A 362 16.00 7.82 4.14
N ARG A 363 16.62 6.66 3.93
CA ARG A 363 17.70 6.18 4.79
C ARG A 363 18.95 7.03 4.57
N LYS A 364 19.78 7.17 5.62
CA LYS A 364 21.07 7.87 5.52
C LYS A 364 21.96 7.33 4.40
N SER A 365 21.97 6.00 4.23
CA SER A 365 22.70 5.35 3.14
C SER A 365 22.15 5.72 1.76
N GLU A 366 20.84 5.89 1.61
CA GLU A 366 20.25 6.31 0.35
C GLU A 366 20.70 7.71 -0.03
N GLN A 367 20.64 8.65 0.92
CA GLN A 367 21.14 10.01 0.70
C GLN A 367 22.64 10.02 0.36
N GLN A 368 23.46 9.25 1.08
CA GLN A 368 24.91 9.18 0.85
C GLN A 368 25.27 8.64 -0.54
N PHE A 369 24.50 7.68 -1.06
CA PHE A 369 24.78 7.05 -2.36
C PHE A 369 23.95 7.64 -3.52
N GLY A 370 23.27 8.77 -3.29
CA GLY A 370 22.50 9.49 -4.31
C GLY A 370 21.21 8.78 -4.73
N TRP A 371 20.58 8.01 -3.84
CA TRP A 371 19.30 7.37 -4.10
C TRP A 371 18.14 8.27 -3.66
N ILE A 372 17.14 8.39 -4.53
CA ILE A 372 15.94 9.19 -4.28
C ILE A 372 14.69 8.35 -4.51
N TYR A 373 13.59 8.71 -3.88
CA TYR A 373 12.30 8.02 -4.06
C TYR A 373 11.45 8.77 -5.08
N SER A 374 11.50 8.33 -6.34
CA SER A 374 10.91 9.05 -7.48
C SER A 374 9.41 9.31 -7.34
N CYS A 375 8.67 8.45 -6.62
CA CYS A 375 7.21 8.61 -6.46
C CYS A 375 6.79 9.85 -5.67
N VAL A 376 7.71 10.39 -4.85
CA VAL A 376 7.50 11.59 -4.04
C VAL A 376 8.68 12.56 -4.16
N ALA A 377 9.55 12.38 -5.16
CA ALA A 377 10.65 13.30 -5.44
C ALA A 377 10.16 14.38 -6.41
N PHE A 378 10.49 15.64 -6.12
CA PHE A 378 10.20 16.78 -6.97
C PHE A 378 11.54 17.35 -7.48
N PRO A 379 11.84 17.26 -8.79
CA PRO A 379 13.06 17.85 -9.34
C PRO A 379 13.03 19.38 -9.22
N VAL A 380 13.97 19.98 -8.50
CA VAL A 380 14.02 21.45 -8.25
C VAL A 380 15.08 22.16 -9.10
N THR A 381 15.91 21.40 -9.80
CA THR A 381 16.83 21.85 -10.85
C THR A 381 16.75 20.87 -12.02
N ASP A 382 17.48 21.14 -13.09
CA ASP A 382 17.80 20.10 -14.07
C ASP A 382 18.51 18.94 -13.36
N ILE A 383 18.16 17.71 -13.76
CA ILE A 383 18.67 16.48 -13.16
C ILE A 383 19.06 15.45 -14.21
N GLU A 384 20.00 14.57 -13.84
CA GLU A 384 20.25 13.32 -14.54
C GLU A 384 19.99 12.15 -13.59
N VAL A 385 19.22 11.15 -14.04
CA VAL A 385 18.89 9.96 -13.26
C VAL A 385 19.26 8.68 -14.00
N GLN A 386 19.55 7.64 -13.23
CA GLN A 386 19.66 6.26 -13.68
C GLN A 386 18.51 5.46 -13.07
N ILE A 387 17.67 4.91 -13.95
CA ILE A 387 16.51 4.07 -13.64
C ILE A 387 16.84 2.59 -13.75
#